data_AF-A0A2J4XW72-F1
#
_entry.id   AF-A0A2J4XW72-F1
#
_cell.length_a   1.000
_cell.length_b   1.000
_cell.length_c   1.000
_cell.angle_alpha   90.00
_cell.angle_beta   90.00
_cell.angle_gamma   90.00
#
_symmetry.space_group_name_H-M   'P 1'
#
loop_
_entity.id
_entity.type
_entity.pdbx_description
1 polymer ?
#
loop_
_entity_poly.entity_id
_entity_poly.type
_entity_poly.pdbx_seq_one_letter_code
_entity_poly.pdbx_strand_id
1 'polypeptide(L)'
;YDALPSLSQQANCDIFSPVVAAGNGHGCGHNLLGAGALAAALATKACMQELGLAGTVKYFGCPAEEGGGGKAYMARAGLFDGVDIAFTWHPWDENLAYNARMLATNQVKYLFKGKSTHAAFSPHMGRSALDGVELMNVGANFLREHIIPEARLHYAITNAGGNAPNVVQSEAHVLYKVRSPKMQEVREITQRVDDVARGAALMTGTEVTIEFDAASADLIPN
;
A
#
# COMPACT_ATOMS: atom_id res chain seq x y z
N TYR A 1 10.52 11.09 13.06
CA TYR A 1 9.25 10.43 12.69
C TYR A 1 8.81 10.97 11.34
N ASP A 2 8.09 10.18 10.56
CA ASP A 2 7.63 10.56 9.22
C ASP A 2 6.45 11.53 9.27
N ALA A 3 6.34 12.34 8.23
CA ALA A 3 5.36 13.41 8.09
C ALA A 3 4.58 13.20 6.79
N LEU A 4 3.32 13.64 6.81
CA LEU A 4 2.43 13.57 5.67
C LEU A 4 2.67 14.75 4.72
N PRO A 5 2.66 14.51 3.39
CA PRO A 5 2.73 15.58 2.40
C PRO A 5 1.62 16.61 2.56
N SER A 6 1.94 17.88 2.36
CA SER A 6 0.98 19.00 2.36
C SER A 6 0.20 19.23 3.66
N LEU A 7 0.59 18.59 4.78
CA LEU A 7 -0.05 18.74 6.09
C LEU A 7 0.76 19.60 7.08
N SER A 8 1.55 20.56 6.59
CA SER A 8 2.18 21.56 7.46
C SER A 8 1.12 22.28 8.29
N GLN A 9 1.33 22.39 9.59
CA GLN A 9 0.37 22.99 10.51
C GLN A 9 1.08 23.61 11.71
N GLN A 10 0.61 24.79 12.12
CA GLN A 10 1.04 25.44 13.35
C GLN A 10 0.62 24.62 14.57
N ALA A 11 1.54 24.40 15.50
CA ALA A 11 1.25 23.70 16.75
C ALA A 11 0.17 24.44 17.58
N ASN A 12 -0.69 23.67 18.26
CA ASN A 12 -1.80 24.17 19.09
C ASN A 12 -2.81 25.08 18.35
N CYS A 13 -2.93 24.92 17.03
CA CYS A 13 -3.93 25.60 16.22
C CYS A 13 -4.89 24.56 15.64
N ASP A 14 -6.18 24.73 15.92
CA ASP A 14 -7.28 23.88 15.45
C ASP A 14 -7.88 24.36 14.11
N ILE A 15 -7.39 25.49 13.60
CA ILE A 15 -7.73 26.04 12.27
C ILE A 15 -6.56 25.79 11.33
N PHE A 16 -6.83 25.46 10.07
CA PHE A 16 -5.79 25.27 9.05
C PHE A 16 -4.91 26.53 8.94
N SER A 17 -3.66 26.40 9.38
CA SER A 17 -2.67 27.47 9.50
C SER A 17 -1.28 26.87 9.20
N PRO A 18 -0.94 26.66 7.92
CA PRO A 18 0.32 26.01 7.55
C PRO A 18 1.51 26.91 7.85
N VAL A 19 2.55 26.35 8.49
CA VAL A 19 3.83 27.05 8.70
C VAL A 19 4.56 27.21 7.37
N VAL A 20 4.50 26.18 6.53
CA VAL A 20 5.00 26.19 5.15
C VAL A 20 3.85 25.78 4.23
N ALA A 21 3.47 26.64 3.29
CA ALA A 21 2.44 26.32 2.31
C ALA A 21 2.81 25.05 1.53
N ALA A 22 1.89 24.07 1.49
CA ALA A 22 2.10 22.73 0.93
C ALA A 22 3.32 21.97 1.50
N GLY A 23 3.84 22.40 2.65
CA GLY A 23 4.90 21.69 3.37
C GLY A 23 4.37 20.42 4.05
N ASN A 24 5.28 19.57 4.50
CA ASN A 24 4.92 18.36 5.23
C ASN A 24 4.57 18.69 6.69
N GLY A 25 3.78 17.83 7.33
CA GLY A 25 3.53 17.92 8.75
C GLY A 25 3.01 16.62 9.37
N HIS A 26 3.02 16.56 10.70
CA HIS A 26 2.61 15.37 11.45
C HIS A 26 1.10 15.30 11.65
N GLY A 27 0.33 15.31 10.55
CA GLY A 27 -1.13 15.19 10.59
C GLY A 27 -1.62 13.86 11.21
N CYS A 28 -0.82 12.81 11.14
CA CYS A 28 -1.06 11.52 11.81
C CYS A 28 -0.49 11.47 13.25
N GLY A 29 0.09 12.56 13.75
CA GLY A 29 0.61 12.64 15.12
C GLY A 29 1.85 11.78 15.41
N HIS A 30 2.61 11.36 14.38
CA HIS A 30 3.79 10.50 14.58
C HIS A 30 4.90 11.15 15.45
N ASN A 31 4.91 12.47 15.59
CA ASN A 31 5.74 13.16 16.58
C ASN A 31 5.38 12.76 18.03
N LEU A 32 4.08 12.61 18.33
CA LEU A 32 3.61 12.15 19.63
C LEU A 32 3.94 10.67 19.81
N LEU A 33 3.63 9.85 18.80
CA LEU A 33 3.92 8.41 18.81
C LEU A 33 5.36 8.15 19.25
N GLY A 34 6.31 8.85 18.64
CA GLY A 34 7.71 8.72 18.96
C GLY A 34 8.11 9.12 20.36
N ALA A 35 7.70 10.32 20.78
CA ALA A 35 8.00 10.82 22.10
C ALA A 35 7.41 9.90 23.19
N GLY A 36 6.16 9.47 23.02
CA GLY A 36 5.48 8.57 23.94
C GLY A 36 6.13 7.18 24.01
N ALA A 37 6.52 6.60 22.86
CA ALA A 37 7.17 5.30 22.82
C ALA A 37 8.56 5.32 23.49
N LEU A 38 9.33 6.40 23.29
CA LEU A 38 10.62 6.57 23.96
C LEU A 38 10.46 6.74 25.47
N ALA A 39 9.51 7.58 25.90
CA ALA A 39 9.21 7.78 27.31
C ALA A 39 8.78 6.47 27.99
N ALA A 40 7.92 5.68 27.35
CA ALA A 40 7.51 4.36 27.84
C ALA A 40 8.72 3.41 27.98
N ALA A 41 9.60 3.33 26.98
CA ALA A 41 10.79 2.48 27.05
C ALA A 41 11.71 2.85 28.23
N LEU A 42 11.91 4.15 28.48
CA LEU A 42 12.70 4.63 29.62
C LEU A 42 12.03 4.32 30.96
N ALA A 43 10.71 4.51 31.06
CA ALA A 43 9.94 4.18 32.26
C ALA A 43 9.95 2.69 32.57
N THR A 44 9.78 1.83 31.56
CA THR A 44 9.89 0.37 31.70
C THR A 44 11.27 -0.03 32.21
N LYS A 45 12.34 0.54 31.64
CA LYS A 45 13.71 0.28 32.11
C LYS A 45 13.88 0.64 33.59
N ALA A 46 13.41 1.82 34.01
CA ALA A 46 13.51 2.26 35.40
C ALA A 46 12.77 1.32 36.36
N CYS A 47 11.55 0.92 36.00
CA CYS A 47 10.73 -0.02 36.77
C CYS A 47 11.41 -1.40 36.89
N MET A 48 11.99 -1.91 35.80
CA MET A 48 12.74 -3.18 35.84
C MET A 48 13.94 -3.11 36.79
N GLN A 49 14.66 -1.98 36.82
CA GLN A 49 15.79 -1.79 37.73
C GLN A 49 15.35 -1.71 39.19
N GLU A 50 14.24 -1.03 39.47
CA GLU A 50 13.68 -0.90 40.81
C GLU A 50 13.18 -2.24 41.37
N LEU A 51 12.50 -3.04 40.54
CA LEU A 51 11.91 -4.32 40.92
C LEU A 51 12.89 -5.52 40.78
N GLY A 52 14.10 -5.30 40.29
CA GLY A 52 15.08 -6.37 40.06
C GLY A 52 14.68 -7.37 38.97
N LEU A 53 13.93 -6.92 37.96
CA LEU A 53 13.46 -7.75 36.86
C LEU A 53 14.56 -7.91 35.80
N ALA A 54 14.81 -9.16 35.39
CA ALA A 54 15.72 -9.46 34.29
C ALA A 54 15.00 -9.31 32.93
N GLY A 55 15.71 -8.82 31.92
CA GLY A 55 15.20 -8.71 30.55
C GLY A 55 15.91 -7.62 29.75
N THR A 56 15.47 -7.42 28.51
CA THR A 56 16.00 -6.38 27.61
C THR A 56 14.87 -5.51 27.08
N VAL A 57 15.01 -4.19 27.21
CA VAL A 57 14.12 -3.23 26.55
C VAL A 57 14.81 -2.74 25.26
N LYS A 58 14.20 -3.01 24.10
CA LYS A 58 14.64 -2.50 22.79
C LYS A 58 13.69 -1.40 22.33
N TYR A 59 14.23 -0.29 21.82
CA TYR A 59 13.45 0.79 21.22
C TYR A 59 13.73 0.86 19.72
N PHE A 60 12.69 0.81 18.90
CA PHE A 60 12.78 0.78 17.45
C PHE A 60 12.23 2.07 16.82
N GLY A 61 13.12 2.85 16.21
CA GLY A 61 12.70 3.91 15.29
C GLY A 61 12.23 3.29 13.98
N CYS A 62 10.93 3.33 13.71
CA CYS A 62 10.32 2.70 12.53
C CYS A 62 9.98 3.78 11.48
N PRO A 63 10.82 4.02 10.47
CA PRO A 63 10.60 5.08 9.49
C PRO A 63 9.54 4.71 8.44
N ALA A 64 9.06 5.73 7.74
CA ALA A 64 8.28 5.62 6.51
C ALA A 64 7.04 4.71 6.63
N GLU A 65 6.26 4.87 7.70
CA GLU A 65 5.00 4.16 7.91
C GLU A 65 3.96 4.58 6.86
N GLU A 66 3.87 5.89 6.56
CA GLU A 66 2.83 6.49 5.71
C GLU A 66 2.83 6.02 4.24
N GLY A 67 3.87 5.32 3.80
CA GLY A 67 3.93 4.81 2.43
C GLY A 67 5.15 3.97 2.08
N GLY A 68 6.23 4.06 2.85
CA GLY A 68 7.44 3.27 2.60
C GLY A 68 7.42 1.88 3.24
N GLY A 69 6.51 1.61 4.18
CA GLY A 69 6.41 0.32 4.87
C GLY A 69 7.68 -0.08 5.62
N GLY A 70 8.41 0.88 6.21
CA GLY A 70 9.77 0.63 6.74
C GLY A 70 9.87 -0.55 7.72
N LYS A 71 8.84 -0.78 8.54
CA LYS A 71 8.76 -1.94 9.44
C LYS A 71 8.90 -3.29 8.73
N ALA A 72 8.34 -3.43 7.53
CA ALA A 72 8.43 -4.67 6.76
C ALA A 72 9.87 -4.97 6.32
N TYR A 73 10.64 -3.94 5.96
CA TYR A 73 12.05 -4.08 5.61
C TYR A 73 12.91 -4.38 6.85
N MET A 74 12.64 -3.69 7.96
CA MET A 74 13.31 -3.93 9.24
C MET A 74 13.09 -5.37 9.74
N ALA A 75 11.85 -5.87 9.69
CA ALA A 75 11.53 -7.25 10.05
C ALA A 75 12.23 -8.26 9.15
N ARG A 76 12.22 -8.03 7.83
CA ARG A 76 12.93 -8.89 6.87
C ARG A 76 14.45 -8.93 7.10
N ALA A 77 15.03 -7.82 7.55
CA ALA A 77 16.44 -7.71 7.89
C ALA A 77 16.79 -8.31 9.27
N GLY A 78 15.82 -8.91 9.97
CA GLY A 78 16.04 -9.55 11.28
C GLY A 78 16.19 -8.56 12.44
N LEU A 79 15.84 -7.28 12.28
CA LEU A 79 16.01 -6.28 13.34
C LEU A 79 15.12 -6.57 14.57
N PHE A 80 14.02 -7.29 14.38
CA PHE A 80 13.12 -7.71 15.46
C PHE A 80 13.45 -9.11 16.00
N ASP A 81 14.53 -9.76 15.54
CA ASP A 81 14.88 -11.10 15.99
C ASP A 81 15.21 -11.11 17.50
N GLY A 82 14.73 -12.16 18.17
CA GLY A 82 14.84 -12.31 19.62
C GLY A 82 14.04 -11.28 20.42
N VAL A 83 13.00 -10.67 19.83
CA VAL A 83 11.98 -9.90 20.57
C VAL A 83 10.84 -10.85 20.95
N ASP A 84 10.57 -10.98 22.25
CA ASP A 84 9.47 -11.80 22.75
C ASP A 84 8.10 -11.11 22.59
N ILE A 85 8.05 -9.79 22.83
CA ILE A 85 6.84 -8.97 22.78
C ILE A 85 7.19 -7.58 22.22
N ALA A 86 6.36 -7.06 21.31
CA ALA A 86 6.48 -5.70 20.78
C ALA A 86 5.22 -4.88 21.12
N PHE A 87 5.42 -3.70 21.70
CA PHE A 87 4.36 -2.75 21.97
C PHE A 87 4.46 -1.55 21.03
N THR A 88 3.32 -1.03 20.60
CA THR A 88 3.20 0.25 19.91
C THR A 88 1.96 0.96 20.41
N TRP A 89 1.92 2.28 20.21
CA TRP A 89 0.73 3.09 20.44
C TRP A 89 0.59 4.07 19.28
N HIS A 90 -0.56 4.72 19.19
CA HIS A 90 -0.81 5.78 18.21
C HIS A 90 -1.69 6.84 18.85
N PRO A 91 -1.44 8.15 18.63
CA PRO A 91 -2.39 9.18 19.07
C PRO A 91 -3.74 8.99 18.38
N TRP A 92 -4.81 9.18 19.13
CA TRP A 92 -6.19 9.07 18.69
C TRP A 92 -7.07 10.02 19.52
N ASP A 93 -8.35 10.14 19.17
CA ASP A 93 -9.34 10.93 19.94
C ASP A 93 -9.87 10.18 21.17
N GLU A 94 -9.48 8.91 21.34
CA GLU A 94 -9.85 8.05 22.45
C GLU A 94 -8.63 7.32 23.04
N ASN A 95 -8.72 6.90 24.31
CA ASN A 95 -7.70 6.10 24.97
C ASN A 95 -8.22 4.67 25.20
N LEU A 96 -7.73 3.72 24.41
CA LEU A 96 -8.17 2.33 24.46
C LEU A 96 -7.08 1.36 24.02
N ALA A 97 -7.18 0.12 24.51
CA ALA A 97 -6.38 -0.99 24.00
C ALA A 97 -6.98 -1.48 22.67
N TYR A 98 -6.28 -1.19 21.57
CA TYR A 98 -6.80 -1.46 20.23
C TYR A 98 -6.69 -2.95 19.87
N ASN A 99 -7.81 -3.66 19.91
CA ASN A 99 -7.93 -5.04 19.44
C ASN A 99 -8.78 -5.06 18.16
N ALA A 100 -8.15 -4.79 17.02
CA ALA A 100 -8.81 -4.86 15.73
C ALA A 100 -7.94 -5.62 14.73
N ARG A 101 -8.60 -6.27 13.76
CA ARG A 101 -7.94 -6.84 12.59
C ARG A 101 -7.87 -5.80 11.49
N MET A 102 -6.69 -5.63 10.92
CA MET A 102 -6.51 -4.88 9.67
C MET A 102 -6.36 -5.87 8.52
N LEU A 103 -7.00 -5.57 7.38
CA LEU A 103 -6.87 -6.42 6.20
C LEU A 103 -5.45 -6.33 5.64
N ALA A 104 -4.94 -7.48 5.20
CA ALA A 104 -3.77 -7.52 4.34
C ALA A 104 -4.10 -6.84 3.00
N THR A 105 -3.11 -6.15 2.42
CA THR A 105 -3.26 -5.51 1.12
C THR A 105 -2.05 -5.70 0.24
N ASN A 106 -2.26 -5.72 -1.07
CA ASN A 106 -1.22 -5.67 -2.09
C ASN A 106 -1.66 -4.75 -3.24
N GLN A 107 -0.73 -3.99 -3.76
CA GLN A 107 -0.94 -2.97 -4.78
C GLN A 107 0.06 -3.19 -5.92
N VAL A 108 -0.45 -3.28 -7.13
CA VAL A 108 0.31 -3.70 -8.32
C VAL A 108 -0.06 -2.81 -9.51
N LYS A 109 0.93 -2.35 -10.26
CA LYS A 109 0.76 -1.63 -11.52
C LYS A 109 0.90 -2.61 -12.68
N TYR A 110 0.01 -2.49 -13.65
CA TYR A 110 0.03 -3.25 -14.89
C TYR A 110 0.20 -2.27 -16.04
N LEU A 111 1.32 -2.38 -16.74
CA LEU A 111 1.71 -1.48 -17.81
C LEU A 111 1.61 -2.23 -19.13
N PHE A 112 0.56 -1.94 -19.91
CA PHE A 112 0.35 -2.53 -21.22
C PHE A 112 1.08 -1.74 -22.28
N LYS A 113 1.74 -2.46 -23.19
CA LYS A 113 2.45 -1.91 -24.33
C LYS A 113 1.98 -2.58 -25.62
N GLY A 114 1.58 -1.76 -26.57
CA GLY A 114 1.06 -2.15 -27.86
C GLY A 114 1.72 -1.37 -29.00
N LYS A 115 0.94 -1.08 -30.04
CA LYS A 115 1.42 -0.42 -31.26
C LYS A 115 0.38 0.54 -31.80
N SER A 116 0.79 1.79 -31.97
CA SER A 116 -0.10 2.86 -32.42
C SER A 116 -0.27 2.89 -33.93
N THR A 117 -1.48 3.23 -34.37
CA THR A 117 -1.87 3.43 -35.76
C THR A 117 -3.05 4.41 -35.81
N HIS A 118 -3.31 5.01 -36.99
CA HIS A 118 -4.56 5.73 -37.21
C HIS A 118 -5.74 4.75 -37.14
N ALA A 119 -6.66 4.97 -36.20
CA ALA A 119 -7.73 4.02 -35.86
C ALA A 119 -8.68 3.74 -37.03
N ALA A 120 -8.91 4.71 -37.91
CA ALA A 120 -9.77 4.52 -39.08
C ALA A 120 -9.07 3.97 -40.33
N PHE A 121 -7.76 4.22 -40.50
CA PHE A 121 -7.10 3.94 -41.78
C PHE A 121 -6.45 2.55 -41.79
N SER A 122 -5.80 2.19 -40.70
CA SER A 122 -5.05 0.93 -40.62
C SER A 122 -5.08 0.33 -39.21
N PRO A 123 -6.26 0.15 -38.58
CA PRO A 123 -6.37 -0.40 -37.23
C PRO A 123 -5.82 -1.82 -37.12
N HIS A 124 -5.93 -2.63 -38.18
CA HIS A 124 -5.43 -4.01 -38.25
C HIS A 124 -3.90 -4.12 -38.05
N MET A 125 -3.16 -3.03 -38.25
CA MET A 125 -1.71 -2.96 -38.02
C MET A 125 -1.34 -2.56 -36.59
N GLY A 126 -2.31 -2.14 -35.78
CA GLY A 126 -2.15 -1.70 -34.39
C GLY A 126 -2.37 -2.81 -33.37
N ARG A 127 -1.98 -2.54 -32.13
CA ARG A 127 -2.26 -3.39 -30.95
C ARG A 127 -2.62 -2.44 -29.81
N SER A 128 -3.87 -2.47 -29.37
CA SER A 128 -4.38 -1.51 -28.39
C SER A 128 -3.99 -1.93 -26.97
N ALA A 129 -3.15 -1.13 -26.33
CA ALA A 129 -2.83 -1.30 -24.92
C ALA A 129 -4.03 -0.99 -24.02
N LEU A 130 -4.88 -0.03 -24.42
CA LEU A 130 -6.10 0.32 -23.69
C LEU A 130 -7.09 -0.86 -23.69
N ASP A 131 -7.24 -1.56 -24.81
CA ASP A 131 -8.08 -2.77 -24.88
C ASP A 131 -7.53 -3.86 -23.93
N GLY A 132 -6.21 -3.94 -23.77
CA GLY A 132 -5.56 -4.84 -22.79
C GLY A 132 -5.97 -4.52 -21.35
N VAL A 133 -5.97 -3.24 -20.98
CA VAL A 133 -6.47 -2.77 -19.68
C VAL A 133 -7.97 -3.06 -19.51
N GLU A 134 -8.79 -2.80 -20.53
CA GLU A 134 -10.24 -3.07 -20.47
C GLU A 134 -10.54 -4.56 -20.31
N LEU A 135 -9.89 -5.42 -21.10
CA LEU A 135 -10.05 -6.87 -20.99
C LEU A 135 -9.57 -7.41 -19.65
N MET A 136 -8.47 -6.87 -19.11
CA MET A 136 -8.03 -7.18 -17.76
C MET A 136 -9.10 -6.79 -16.72
N ASN A 137 -9.71 -5.61 -16.84
CA ASN A 137 -10.76 -5.17 -15.93
C ASN A 137 -11.98 -6.08 -15.99
N VAL A 138 -12.41 -6.49 -17.18
CA VAL A 138 -13.51 -7.45 -17.37
C VAL A 138 -13.16 -8.81 -16.74
N GLY A 139 -11.97 -9.34 -17.03
CA GLY A 139 -11.52 -10.61 -16.45
C GLY A 139 -11.43 -10.56 -14.92
N ALA A 140 -10.95 -9.45 -14.36
CA ALA A 140 -10.88 -9.25 -12.92
C ALA A 140 -12.27 -9.14 -12.28
N ASN A 141 -13.28 -8.64 -13.00
CA ASN A 141 -14.66 -8.62 -12.52
C ASN A 141 -15.25 -10.03 -12.42
N PHE A 142 -15.00 -10.91 -13.40
CA PHE A 142 -15.38 -12.32 -13.30
C PHE A 142 -14.57 -13.08 -12.24
N LEU A 143 -13.33 -12.68 -11.95
CA LEU A 143 -12.58 -13.25 -10.84
C LEU A 143 -13.26 -13.02 -9.47
N ARG A 144 -14.07 -11.96 -9.30
CA ARG A 144 -14.70 -11.61 -8.02
C ARG A 144 -15.64 -12.68 -7.47
N GLU A 145 -16.32 -13.43 -8.33
CA GLU A 145 -17.19 -14.55 -7.91
C GLU A 145 -16.40 -15.81 -7.50
N HIS A 146 -15.10 -15.83 -7.75
CA HIS A 146 -14.24 -16.99 -7.52
C HIS A 146 -13.12 -16.72 -6.50
N ILE A 147 -13.27 -15.69 -5.66
CA ILE A 147 -12.42 -15.39 -4.52
C ILE A 147 -13.26 -15.39 -3.24
N ILE A 148 -12.63 -15.35 -2.07
CA ILE A 148 -13.38 -15.36 -0.81
C ILE A 148 -14.28 -14.11 -0.68
N PRO A 149 -15.46 -14.22 -0.04
CA PRO A 149 -16.40 -13.11 0.11
C PRO A 149 -15.85 -11.87 0.81
N GLU A 150 -14.81 -12.00 1.64
CA GLU A 150 -14.18 -10.92 2.39
C GLU A 150 -13.13 -10.16 1.56
N ALA A 151 -12.68 -10.73 0.44
CA ALA A 151 -11.68 -10.12 -0.40
C ALA A 151 -12.26 -9.00 -1.25
N ARG A 152 -11.45 -7.99 -1.54
CA ARG A 152 -11.83 -6.86 -2.40
C ARG A 152 -10.77 -6.61 -3.46
N LEU A 153 -11.23 -6.37 -4.68
CA LEU A 153 -10.43 -5.89 -5.80
C LEU A 153 -10.89 -4.47 -6.14
N HIS A 154 -9.95 -3.54 -6.23
CA HIS A 154 -10.17 -2.18 -6.69
C HIS A 154 -9.15 -1.84 -7.75
N TYR A 155 -9.49 -0.96 -8.68
CA TYR A 155 -8.56 -0.49 -9.69
C TYR A 155 -8.78 0.97 -10.06
N ALA A 156 -7.75 1.61 -10.61
CA ALA A 156 -7.80 2.92 -11.22
C ALA A 156 -6.93 2.92 -12.49
N ILE A 157 -7.50 3.34 -13.62
CA ILE A 157 -6.72 3.57 -14.84
C ILE A 157 -5.90 4.84 -14.63
N THR A 158 -4.58 4.69 -14.56
CA THR A 158 -3.65 5.80 -14.27
C THR A 158 -3.09 6.43 -15.53
N ASN A 159 -3.14 5.71 -16.65
CA ASN A 159 -2.82 6.21 -17.98
C ASN A 159 -3.71 5.51 -19.02
N ALA A 160 -4.57 6.26 -19.71
CA ALA A 160 -5.43 5.72 -20.76
C ALA A 160 -4.76 5.65 -22.15
N GLY A 161 -3.50 6.08 -22.28
CA GLY A 161 -2.79 6.09 -23.56
C GLY A 161 -3.00 7.31 -24.43
N GLY A 162 -3.42 8.43 -23.81
CA GLY A 162 -3.75 9.69 -24.47
C GLY A 162 -5.25 9.94 -24.59
N ASN A 163 -5.62 11.08 -25.20
CA ASN A 163 -7.01 11.56 -25.27
C ASN A 163 -7.58 11.55 -26.70
N ALA A 164 -6.87 10.96 -27.66
CA ALA A 164 -7.22 10.99 -29.07
C ALA A 164 -7.94 9.68 -29.48
N PRO A 165 -9.26 9.70 -29.71
CA PRO A 165 -10.01 8.48 -30.06
C PRO A 165 -9.73 7.97 -31.49
N ASN A 166 -9.08 8.78 -32.33
CA ASN A 166 -8.65 8.41 -33.67
C ASN A 166 -7.27 7.74 -33.71
N VAL A 167 -6.67 7.47 -32.56
CA VAL A 167 -5.35 6.84 -32.41
C VAL A 167 -5.51 5.55 -31.63
N VAL A 168 -4.93 4.45 -32.11
CA VAL A 168 -4.80 3.21 -31.32
C VAL A 168 -3.75 3.45 -30.23
N GLN A 169 -4.11 3.25 -28.97
CA GLN A 169 -3.25 3.51 -27.82
C GLN A 169 -2.11 2.48 -27.75
N SER A 170 -0.86 2.91 -27.86
CA SER A 170 0.31 2.02 -27.74
C SER A 170 0.76 1.77 -26.31
N GLU A 171 0.21 2.48 -25.33
CA GLU A 171 0.57 2.36 -23.92
C GLU A 171 -0.68 2.64 -23.08
N ALA A 172 -0.92 1.86 -22.03
CA ALA A 172 -1.99 2.11 -21.06
C ALA A 172 -1.69 1.42 -19.73
N HIS A 173 -1.95 2.10 -18.62
CA HIS A 173 -1.58 1.63 -17.28
C HIS A 173 -2.80 1.58 -16.35
N VAL A 174 -2.84 0.54 -15.52
CA VAL A 174 -3.85 0.39 -14.46
C VAL A 174 -3.19 -0.02 -13.15
N LEU A 175 -3.62 0.61 -12.07
CA LEU A 175 -3.21 0.30 -10.71
C LEU A 175 -4.30 -0.51 -10.03
N TYR A 176 -3.96 -1.67 -9.49
CA TYR A 176 -4.88 -2.50 -8.71
C TYR A 176 -4.51 -2.53 -7.24
N LYS A 177 -5.54 -2.66 -6.40
CA LYS A 177 -5.42 -2.93 -4.97
C LYS A 177 -6.24 -4.16 -4.61
N VAL A 178 -5.56 -5.19 -4.11
CA VAL A 178 -6.13 -6.43 -3.57
C VAL A 178 -6.16 -6.31 -2.05
N ARG A 179 -7.27 -6.70 -1.43
CA ARG A 179 -7.40 -6.77 0.04
C ARG A 179 -8.03 -8.08 0.46
N SER A 180 -7.56 -8.64 1.58
CA SER A 180 -8.10 -9.87 2.14
C SER A 180 -7.77 -9.95 3.65
N PRO A 181 -8.49 -10.74 4.46
CA PRO A 181 -8.16 -10.90 5.88
C PRO A 181 -6.76 -11.44 6.15
N LYS A 182 -6.18 -12.26 5.26
CA LYS A 182 -4.81 -12.79 5.42
C LYS A 182 -3.92 -12.46 4.24
N MET A 183 -2.64 -12.21 4.53
CA MET A 183 -1.64 -11.93 3.49
C MET A 183 -1.42 -13.11 2.53
N GLN A 184 -1.63 -14.36 2.98
CA GLN A 184 -1.58 -15.52 2.07
C GLN A 184 -2.69 -15.44 1.00
N GLU A 185 -3.92 -15.13 1.40
CA GLU A 185 -5.06 -14.99 0.49
C GLU A 185 -4.81 -13.84 -0.51
N VAL A 186 -4.25 -12.73 -0.04
CA VAL A 186 -3.85 -11.62 -0.92
C VAL A 186 -2.85 -12.07 -1.98
N ARG A 187 -1.83 -12.87 -1.63
CA ARG A 187 -0.84 -13.37 -2.59
C ARG A 187 -1.49 -14.30 -3.63
N GLU A 188 -2.32 -15.23 -3.18
CA GLU A 188 -3.02 -16.17 -4.05
C GLU A 188 -3.97 -15.45 -5.02
N ILE A 189 -4.71 -14.47 -4.54
CA ILE A 189 -5.61 -13.64 -5.37
C ILE A 189 -4.79 -12.76 -6.33
N THR A 190 -3.70 -12.13 -5.87
CA THR A 190 -2.83 -11.31 -6.74
C THR A 190 -2.31 -12.13 -7.91
N GLN A 191 -1.82 -13.35 -7.66
CA GLN A 191 -1.32 -14.21 -8.73
C GLN A 191 -2.37 -14.48 -9.81
N ARG A 192 -3.64 -14.66 -9.41
CA ARG A 192 -4.75 -14.84 -10.36
C ARG A 192 -5.07 -13.55 -11.12
N VAL A 193 -4.93 -12.37 -10.51
CA VAL A 193 -5.05 -11.08 -11.20
C VAL A 193 -3.90 -10.91 -12.21
N ASP A 194 -2.68 -11.31 -11.85
CA ASP A 194 -1.54 -11.30 -12.77
C ASP A 194 -1.76 -12.20 -13.99
N ASP A 195 -2.38 -13.36 -13.78
CA ASP A 195 -2.71 -14.29 -14.86
C ASP A 195 -3.83 -13.75 -15.76
N VAL A 196 -4.81 -13.03 -15.20
CA VAL A 196 -5.80 -12.27 -15.98
C VAL A 196 -5.13 -11.20 -16.83
N ALA A 197 -4.17 -10.45 -16.28
CA ALA A 197 -3.43 -9.43 -17.02
C ALA A 197 -2.62 -10.04 -18.18
N ARG A 198 -1.93 -11.16 -17.93
CA ARG A 198 -1.23 -11.93 -18.97
C ARG A 198 -2.18 -12.45 -20.05
N GLY A 199 -3.36 -12.94 -19.65
CA GLY A 199 -4.41 -13.36 -20.58
C GLY A 199 -4.92 -12.20 -21.45
N ALA A 200 -5.14 -11.02 -20.86
CA ALA A 200 -5.56 -9.82 -21.59
C ALA A 200 -4.49 -9.36 -22.60
N ALA A 201 -3.21 -9.44 -22.21
CA ALA A 201 -2.10 -9.14 -23.11
C ALA A 201 -2.08 -10.10 -24.30
N LEU A 202 -2.25 -11.40 -24.04
CA LEU A 202 -2.33 -12.43 -25.08
C LEU A 202 -3.51 -12.20 -26.04
N MET A 203 -4.71 -11.93 -25.53
CA MET A 203 -5.91 -11.70 -26.34
C MET A 203 -5.76 -10.49 -27.28
N THR A 204 -5.02 -9.47 -26.84
CA THR A 204 -4.83 -8.21 -27.60
C THR A 204 -3.56 -8.19 -28.44
N GLY A 205 -2.70 -9.20 -28.32
CA GLY A 205 -1.37 -9.21 -28.95
C GLY A 205 -0.48 -8.07 -28.45
N THR A 206 -0.60 -7.72 -27.17
CA THR A 206 0.20 -6.71 -26.47
C THR A 206 1.16 -7.37 -25.47
N GLU A 207 2.03 -6.56 -24.87
CA GLU A 207 2.89 -6.95 -23.75
C GLU A 207 2.36 -6.32 -22.46
N VAL A 208 2.53 -7.00 -21.33
CA VAL A 208 2.24 -6.44 -20.00
C VAL A 208 3.46 -6.54 -19.10
N THR A 209 3.85 -5.43 -18.50
CA THR A 209 4.80 -5.38 -17.39
C THR A 209 4.03 -5.29 -16.08
N ILE A 210 4.38 -6.13 -15.12
CA ILE A 210 3.73 -6.20 -13.80
C ILE A 210 4.72 -5.68 -12.77
N GLU A 211 4.37 -4.59 -12.10
CA GLU A 211 5.24 -3.92 -11.14
C GLU A 211 4.59 -3.90 -9.75
N PHE A 212 5.30 -4.43 -8.77
CA PHE A 212 4.92 -4.27 -7.37
C PHE A 212 4.99 -2.80 -6.97
N ASP A 213 3.96 -2.31 -6.29
CA ASP A 213 3.90 -0.93 -5.81
C ASP A 213 3.97 -0.86 -4.27
N ALA A 214 3.09 -1.56 -3.56
CA ALA A 214 3.07 -1.57 -2.10
C ALA A 214 2.30 -2.79 -1.53
N ALA A 215 2.62 -3.20 -0.29
CA ALA A 215 1.85 -4.21 0.44
C ALA A 215 1.95 -4.01 1.96
N SER A 216 0.90 -4.43 2.66
CA SER A 216 0.82 -4.41 4.13
C SER A 216 0.21 -5.72 4.62
N ALA A 217 0.88 -6.40 5.55
CA ALA A 217 0.36 -7.61 6.19
C ALA A 217 -0.86 -7.32 7.06
N ASP A 218 -1.67 -8.35 7.30
CA ASP A 218 -2.76 -8.29 8.26
C ASP A 218 -2.24 -8.08 9.68
N LEU A 219 -2.98 -7.31 10.48
CA LEU A 219 -2.71 -7.17 11.91
C LEU A 219 -3.33 -8.38 12.62
N ILE A 220 -2.47 -9.26 13.14
CA ILE A 220 -2.87 -10.39 13.99
C ILE A 220 -3.03 -9.86 15.41
N PRO A 221 -4.24 -9.83 15.98
CA PRO A 221 -4.42 -9.39 17.36
C PRO A 221 -3.84 -10.41 18.33
N ASN A 222 -3.37 -9.92 19.47
CA ASN A 222 -2.88 -10.74 20.59
C ASN A 222 -4.02 -11.55 21.23
#